data_AF-A0A4Y8L9E2-F1
#
_entry.id   AF-A0A4Y8L9E2-F1
#
_cell.length_a   1.000
_cell.length_b   1.000
_cell.length_c   1.000
_cell.angle_alpha   90.00
_cell.angle_beta   90.00
_cell.angle_gamma   90.00
#
_symmetry.space_group_name_H-M   'P 1'
#
loop_
_entity.id
_entity.type
_entity.pdbx_description
1 polymer ?
#
loop_
_entity_poly.entity_id
_entity_poly.type
_entity_poly.pdbx_seq_one_letter_code
_entity_poly.pdbx_strand_id
1 'polypeptide(L)'
;MKRTYFTFLSIIVFVSTIFISCGSDDSDNRTSYTFTAVASTNYPIKGFADQTVVNTEPVTVLLDDMLKGNDYVSPITKGELFPTQGTALEIIGLKSDASLKNFKITVNDVTKTFTEIKESDANLYTKDMISFMDETFTRMITRKKLTISISFTPSQTITDQDNVYLKIAYNGRYTYLK
;
A
#
# COMPACT_ATOMS: atom_id res chain seq x y z
N MET A 1 79.81 6.88 -8.72
CA MET A 1 79.44 7.67 -9.92
C MET A 1 79.41 6.76 -11.14
N LYS A 2 78.23 6.47 -11.69
CA LYS A 2 77.95 6.38 -13.13
C LYS A 2 76.43 6.22 -13.29
N ARG A 3 75.81 7.25 -13.84
CA ARG A 3 74.43 7.30 -14.29
C ARG A 3 74.33 6.64 -15.65
N THR A 4 73.23 5.97 -15.93
CA THR A 4 72.70 5.85 -17.28
C THR A 4 71.18 5.81 -17.18
N TYR A 5 70.53 6.52 -18.09
CA TYR A 5 69.14 6.96 -18.05
C TYR A 5 68.30 6.29 -19.15
N PHE A 6 66.97 6.34 -18.96
CA PHE A 6 65.86 6.26 -19.95
C PHE A 6 65.63 4.88 -20.61
N THR A 7 64.40 4.36 -20.84
CA THR A 7 63.11 5.00 -21.18
C THR A 7 61.94 4.00 -21.01
N PHE A 8 60.75 4.54 -20.67
CA PHE A 8 59.36 4.07 -20.91
C PHE A 8 59.06 2.69 -21.53
N LEU A 9 58.16 1.92 -20.90
CA LEU A 9 56.96 1.38 -21.58
C LEU A 9 55.87 0.98 -20.57
N SER A 10 54.68 1.54 -20.76
CA SER A 10 53.44 1.26 -20.04
C SER A 10 52.87 -0.12 -20.40
N ILE A 11 52.50 -0.95 -19.41
CA ILE A 11 51.50 -2.01 -19.58
C ILE A 11 50.56 -2.00 -18.37
N ILE A 12 49.33 -1.54 -18.61
CA ILE A 12 48.16 -1.78 -17.77
C ILE A 12 47.68 -3.19 -18.11
N VAL A 13 47.57 -4.08 -17.12
CA VAL A 13 46.67 -5.25 -17.19
C VAL A 13 45.89 -5.36 -15.89
N PHE A 14 44.62 -5.01 -16.01
CA PHE A 14 43.53 -5.37 -15.10
C PHE A 14 43.44 -6.90 -15.01
N VAL A 15 43.48 -7.47 -13.80
CA VAL A 15 43.06 -8.85 -13.56
C VAL A 15 41.79 -8.79 -12.72
N SER A 16 40.66 -8.97 -13.41
CA SER A 16 39.34 -9.20 -12.84
C SER A 16 39.28 -10.55 -12.15
N THR A 17 39.23 -10.57 -10.81
CA THR A 17 38.85 -11.78 -10.08
C THR A 17 37.35 -12.00 -10.18
N ILE A 18 37.01 -13.02 -10.96
CA ILE A 18 35.68 -13.58 -11.13
C ILE A 18 35.31 -14.22 -9.78
N PHE A 19 34.33 -13.67 -9.07
CA PHE A 19 33.74 -14.36 -7.94
C PHE A 19 33.03 -15.62 -8.46
N ILE A 20 33.55 -16.77 -8.04
CA ILE A 20 32.93 -18.08 -8.17
C ILE A 20 31.59 -17.97 -7.41
N SER A 21 30.50 -17.80 -8.15
CA SER A 21 29.15 -17.90 -7.62
C SER A 21 28.92 -19.34 -7.20
N CYS A 22 28.79 -19.55 -5.88
CA CYS A 22 28.14 -20.72 -5.30
C CYS A 22 26.73 -20.79 -5.87
N GLY A 23 26.51 -21.77 -6.74
CA GLY A 23 25.20 -22.19 -7.16
C GLY A 23 24.38 -22.62 -5.96
N SER A 24 23.19 -22.02 -5.85
CA SER A 24 22.04 -22.58 -5.19
C SER A 24 20.98 -22.59 -6.27
N ASP A 25 20.87 -23.73 -6.95
CA ASP A 25 19.82 -24.07 -7.90
C ASP A 25 18.46 -23.98 -7.21
N ASP A 26 17.83 -22.81 -7.35
CA ASP A 26 16.38 -22.68 -7.35
C ASP A 26 16.05 -21.46 -8.22
N SER A 27 16.48 -21.53 -9.49
CA SER A 27 16.01 -20.58 -10.49
C SER A 27 14.59 -20.97 -10.84
N ASP A 28 13.65 -20.38 -10.11
CA ASP A 28 12.26 -20.32 -10.47
C ASP A 28 12.16 -19.84 -11.93
N ASN A 29 12.02 -20.78 -12.88
CA ASN A 29 12.06 -20.55 -14.32
C ASN A 29 10.87 -19.71 -14.85
N ARG A 30 10.06 -19.15 -13.96
CA ARG A 30 8.93 -18.29 -14.30
C ARG A 30 9.43 -16.91 -14.71
N THR A 31 8.82 -16.37 -15.77
CA THR A 31 9.13 -15.03 -16.25
C THR A 31 8.37 -14.00 -15.42
N SER A 32 9.02 -12.87 -15.12
CA SER A 32 8.41 -11.76 -14.39
C SER A 32 7.62 -10.85 -15.32
N TYR A 33 6.35 -10.61 -15.00
CA TYR A 33 5.46 -9.70 -15.72
C TYR A 33 4.96 -8.60 -14.80
N THR A 34 4.62 -7.45 -15.37
CA THR A 34 4.07 -6.32 -14.60
C THR A 34 2.84 -5.74 -15.26
N PHE A 35 1.94 -5.19 -14.46
CA PHE A 35 0.80 -4.39 -14.92
C PHE A 35 0.53 -3.26 -13.91
N THR A 36 -0.14 -2.21 -14.36
CA THR A 36 -0.59 -1.11 -13.50
C THR A 36 -2.08 -1.22 -13.29
N ALA A 37 -2.52 -1.09 -12.05
CA ALA A 37 -3.92 -1.17 -11.67
C ALA A 37 -4.19 -0.36 -10.40
N VAL A 38 -5.46 -0.22 -10.05
CA VAL A 38 -5.90 0.31 -8.77
C VAL A 38 -6.50 -0.84 -7.96
N ALA A 39 -5.83 -1.27 -6.89
CA ALA A 39 -6.40 -2.18 -5.92
C ALA A 39 -7.25 -1.36 -4.94
N SER A 40 -8.58 -1.53 -4.98
CA SER A 40 -9.50 -0.74 -4.14
C SER A 40 -10.45 -1.59 -3.33
N THR A 41 -10.85 -1.09 -2.17
CA THR A 41 -11.92 -1.65 -1.36
C THR A 41 -12.70 -0.56 -0.64
N ASN A 42 -13.97 -0.85 -0.33
CA ASN A 42 -14.86 0.01 0.42
C ASN A 42 -15.22 -0.68 1.73
N TYR A 43 -14.86 -0.07 2.84
CA TYR A 43 -15.18 -0.53 4.19
C TYR A 43 -16.43 0.20 4.70
N PRO A 44 -17.56 -0.48 4.94
CA PRO A 44 -18.79 0.19 5.36
C PRO A 44 -18.66 0.81 6.76
N ILE A 45 -19.21 2.00 6.94
CA ILE A 45 -19.24 2.71 8.22
C ILE A 45 -20.66 2.73 8.73
N LYS A 46 -20.87 2.24 9.95
CA LYS A 46 -22.17 2.16 10.61
C LYS A 46 -22.00 2.39 12.09
N GLY A 47 -22.96 3.07 12.72
CA GLY A 47 -22.91 3.34 14.15
C GLY A 47 -24.08 4.21 14.60
N PHE A 48 -24.43 4.12 15.87
CA PHE A 48 -25.47 4.97 16.45
C PHE A 48 -24.88 6.30 16.91
N ALA A 49 -25.68 7.36 16.81
CA ALA A 49 -25.29 8.70 17.26
C ALA A 49 -24.72 8.66 18.68
N ASP A 50 -23.59 9.35 18.88
CA ASP A 50 -22.87 9.51 20.14
C ASP A 50 -22.40 8.21 20.80
N GLN A 51 -22.50 7.06 20.12
CA GLN A 51 -21.98 5.78 20.59
C GLN A 51 -20.66 5.45 19.92
N THR A 52 -19.62 5.27 20.73
CA THR A 52 -18.30 4.89 20.23
C THR A 52 -18.33 3.46 19.71
N VAL A 53 -18.09 3.31 18.42
CA VAL A 53 -17.75 2.04 17.79
C VAL A 53 -16.29 1.75 18.11
N VAL A 54 -16.02 0.69 18.87
CA VAL A 54 -14.66 0.29 19.26
C VAL A 54 -14.24 -0.90 18.42
N ASN A 55 -13.07 -0.79 17.78
CA ASN A 55 -12.38 -1.86 17.07
C ASN A 55 -13.35 -2.84 16.38
N THR A 56 -14.00 -2.37 15.32
CA THR A 56 -14.84 -3.23 14.49
C THR A 56 -14.12 -4.54 14.19
N GLU A 57 -14.86 -5.65 14.12
CA GLU A 57 -14.30 -6.94 13.71
C GLU A 57 -13.45 -6.74 12.44
N PRO A 58 -12.17 -7.16 12.43
CA PRO A 58 -11.30 -6.88 11.31
C PRO A 58 -11.82 -7.51 10.02
N VAL A 59 -12.11 -6.68 9.03
CA VAL A 59 -12.50 -7.15 7.69
C VAL A 59 -11.24 -7.42 6.90
N THR A 60 -11.15 -8.62 6.31
CA THR A 60 -10.03 -9.01 5.46
C THR A 60 -10.48 -9.06 4.01
N VAL A 61 -9.73 -8.40 3.13
CA VAL A 61 -9.93 -8.40 1.68
C VAL A 61 -8.67 -8.95 1.02
N LEU A 62 -8.78 -9.94 0.15
CA LEU A 62 -7.63 -10.50 -0.55
C LEU A 62 -7.16 -9.51 -1.63
N LEU A 63 -5.84 -9.43 -1.84
CA LEU A 63 -5.26 -8.61 -2.90
C LEU A 63 -5.79 -9.03 -4.28
N ASP A 64 -5.99 -10.33 -4.49
CA ASP A 64 -6.50 -10.83 -5.75
C ASP A 64 -7.96 -10.43 -6.02
N ASP A 65 -8.78 -10.32 -4.97
CA ASP A 65 -10.14 -9.82 -5.09
C ASP A 65 -10.15 -8.32 -5.45
N MET A 66 -9.23 -7.55 -4.87
CA MET A 66 -9.07 -6.12 -5.17
C MET A 66 -8.54 -5.85 -6.59
N LEU A 67 -7.88 -6.83 -7.20
CA LEU A 67 -7.32 -6.76 -8.56
C LEU A 67 -8.15 -7.54 -9.58
N LYS A 68 -9.30 -8.08 -9.19
CA LYS A 68 -10.18 -8.85 -10.07
C LYS A 68 -10.56 -8.04 -11.31
N GLY A 69 -10.43 -8.66 -12.48
CA GLY A 69 -10.69 -8.02 -13.78
C GLY A 69 -9.42 -7.55 -14.50
N ASN A 70 -8.25 -7.57 -13.84
CA ASN A 70 -6.97 -7.40 -14.51
C ASN A 70 -6.45 -8.75 -15.04
N ASP A 71 -5.78 -8.74 -16.19
CA ASP A 71 -5.19 -9.95 -16.79
C ASP A 71 -3.82 -10.24 -16.15
N TYR A 72 -3.80 -11.10 -15.13
CA TYR A 72 -2.59 -11.58 -14.49
C TYR A 72 -2.75 -12.99 -13.90
N VAL A 73 -1.61 -13.63 -13.61
CA VAL A 73 -1.58 -14.93 -12.93
C VAL A 73 -1.26 -14.71 -11.45
N SER A 74 -2.14 -15.16 -10.56
CA SER A 74 -1.91 -15.11 -9.11
C SER A 74 -0.76 -16.05 -8.70
N PRO A 75 0.06 -15.68 -7.69
CA PRO A 75 -0.05 -14.47 -6.88
C PRO A 75 0.80 -13.32 -7.39
N ILE A 76 0.39 -12.09 -7.04
CA ILE A 76 1.29 -10.93 -7.09
C ILE A 76 2.50 -11.21 -6.20
N THR A 77 3.71 -10.97 -6.68
CA THR A 77 4.97 -11.20 -5.96
C THR A 77 5.60 -9.91 -5.43
N LYS A 78 5.46 -8.79 -6.17
CA LYS A 78 5.97 -7.47 -5.78
C LYS A 78 4.99 -6.37 -6.15
N GLY A 79 5.14 -5.20 -5.54
CA GLY A 79 4.37 -4.02 -5.88
C GLY A 79 5.17 -2.75 -5.67
N GLU A 80 4.83 -1.72 -6.42
CA GLU A 80 5.32 -0.35 -6.25
C GLU A 80 4.12 0.59 -6.21
N LEU A 81 4.01 1.37 -5.15
CA LEU A 81 2.92 2.33 -4.98
C LEU A 81 3.18 3.58 -5.83
N PHE A 82 2.18 4.02 -6.56
CA PHE A 82 2.18 5.33 -7.19
C PHE A 82 1.41 6.30 -6.28
N PRO A 83 2.10 7.30 -5.66
CA PRO A 83 1.46 8.22 -4.72
C PRO A 83 0.55 9.27 -5.40
N THR A 84 0.28 9.10 -6.70
CA THR A 84 -0.44 10.02 -7.58
C THR A 84 -1.93 9.68 -7.65
N GLN A 85 -2.62 10.27 -8.63
CA GLN A 85 -4.04 10.06 -8.90
C GLN A 85 -4.39 8.56 -8.94
N GLY A 86 -5.42 8.17 -8.19
CA GLY A 86 -5.89 6.79 -8.06
C GLY A 86 -5.57 6.15 -6.70
N THR A 87 -4.51 6.60 -6.01
CA THR A 87 -4.31 6.27 -4.59
C THR A 87 -5.22 7.17 -3.74
N ALA A 88 -5.99 6.57 -2.85
CA ALA A 88 -7.01 7.29 -2.08
C ALA A 88 -7.22 6.69 -0.68
N LEU A 89 -7.53 7.59 0.25
CA LEU A 89 -8.05 7.29 1.57
C LEU A 89 -9.13 8.35 1.85
N GLU A 90 -10.40 7.98 1.75
CA GLU A 90 -11.51 8.93 1.81
C GLU A 90 -12.75 8.33 2.46
N ILE A 91 -13.53 9.17 3.17
CA ILE A 91 -14.86 8.83 3.64
C ILE A 91 -15.87 9.27 2.59
N ILE A 92 -16.68 8.36 2.07
CA ILE A 92 -17.72 8.67 1.08
C ILE A 92 -19.10 8.56 1.74
N GLY A 93 -20.02 9.43 1.34
CA GLY A 93 -21.43 9.40 1.73
C GLY A 93 -21.76 10.05 3.08
N LEU A 94 -20.77 10.62 3.78
CA LEU A 94 -21.00 11.33 5.03
C LEU A 94 -21.86 12.59 4.79
N LYS A 95 -22.94 12.77 5.56
CA LYS A 95 -23.81 13.94 5.47
C LYS A 95 -23.09 15.20 5.97
N SER A 96 -23.45 16.37 5.44
CA SER A 96 -22.79 17.66 5.73
C SER A 96 -22.85 18.08 7.21
N ASP A 97 -23.86 17.63 7.93
CA ASP A 97 -24.09 17.89 9.36
C ASP A 97 -23.67 16.70 10.26
N ALA A 98 -23.05 15.66 9.68
CA ALA A 98 -22.50 14.52 10.40
C ALA A 98 -20.98 14.63 10.55
N SER A 99 -20.44 14.07 11.63
CA SER A 99 -19.01 13.94 11.86
C SER A 99 -18.65 12.60 12.51
N LEU A 100 -17.40 12.18 12.32
CA LEU A 100 -16.81 11.00 12.95
C LEU A 100 -15.69 11.45 13.90
N LYS A 101 -15.97 11.50 15.20
CA LYS A 101 -15.01 11.91 16.23
C LYS A 101 -14.08 10.76 16.59
N ASN A 102 -12.84 11.11 16.94
CA ASN A 102 -11.78 10.17 17.34
C ASN A 102 -11.61 9.02 16.34
N PHE A 103 -11.72 9.31 15.04
CA PHE A 103 -11.65 8.29 14.00
C PHE A 103 -10.26 7.68 13.97
N LYS A 104 -10.20 6.38 14.25
CA LYS A 104 -8.99 5.57 14.19
C LYS A 104 -9.17 4.53 13.10
N ILE A 105 -8.18 4.42 12.23
CA ILE A 105 -8.07 3.37 11.21
C ILE A 105 -6.85 2.51 11.51
N THR A 106 -7.03 1.20 11.45
CA THR A 106 -5.94 0.22 11.46
C THR A 106 -5.98 -0.55 10.15
N VAL A 107 -4.88 -0.50 9.39
CA VAL A 107 -4.71 -1.29 8.17
C VAL A 107 -3.45 -2.12 8.30
N ASN A 108 -3.57 -3.45 8.26
CA ASN A 108 -2.44 -4.37 8.39
C ASN A 108 -1.52 -4.01 9.58
N ASP A 109 -2.11 -3.74 10.74
CA ASP A 109 -1.46 -3.33 12.00
C ASP A 109 -0.78 -1.94 11.99
N VAL A 110 -0.93 -1.15 10.92
CA VAL A 110 -0.53 0.27 10.90
C VAL A 110 -1.73 1.09 11.32
N THR A 111 -1.55 1.93 12.33
CA THR A 111 -2.63 2.75 12.90
C THR A 111 -2.46 4.22 12.55
N LYS A 112 -3.57 4.87 12.19
CA LYS A 112 -3.68 6.33 12.16
C LYS A 112 -4.93 6.80 12.90
N THR A 113 -4.81 7.95 13.57
CA THR A 113 -5.91 8.60 14.28
C THR A 113 -6.13 10.00 13.72
N PHE A 114 -7.40 10.38 13.64
CA PHE A 114 -7.92 11.67 13.26
C PHE A 114 -8.82 12.18 14.39
N THR A 115 -8.70 13.46 14.74
CA THR A 115 -9.48 14.04 15.84
C THR A 115 -10.97 14.05 15.53
N GLU A 116 -11.32 14.48 14.32
CA GLU A 116 -12.69 14.51 13.80
C GLU A 116 -12.60 14.49 12.27
N ILE A 117 -13.56 13.82 11.62
CA ILE A 117 -13.75 13.87 10.17
C ILE A 117 -15.15 14.41 9.91
N LYS A 118 -15.27 15.40 9.04
CA LYS A 118 -16.51 15.97 8.53
C LYS A 118 -16.58 15.73 7.02
N GLU A 119 -17.73 16.01 6.42
CA GLU A 119 -17.87 15.90 4.96
C GLU A 119 -16.90 16.85 4.24
N SER A 120 -16.70 18.07 4.77
CA SER A 120 -15.82 19.09 4.19
C SER A 120 -14.34 18.70 4.09
N ASP A 121 -13.90 17.72 4.89
CA ASP A 121 -12.53 17.20 4.95
C ASP A 121 -12.49 15.67 4.87
N ALA A 122 -13.46 15.09 4.15
CA ALA A 122 -13.59 13.66 3.94
C ALA A 122 -12.44 13.00 3.16
N ASN A 123 -11.63 13.78 2.42
CA ASN A 123 -10.41 13.29 1.79
C ASN A 123 -9.27 13.28 2.82
N LEU A 124 -8.93 12.08 3.29
CA LEU A 124 -7.92 11.87 4.31
C LEU A 124 -6.52 11.73 3.71
N TYR A 125 -6.38 11.52 2.40
CA TYR A 125 -5.08 11.32 1.75
C TYR A 125 -4.34 12.65 1.55
N THR A 126 -3.73 13.12 2.64
CA THR A 126 -2.86 14.30 2.67
C THR A 126 -1.38 13.91 2.53
N LYS A 127 -0.49 14.91 2.44
CA LYS A 127 0.96 14.69 2.35
C LYS A 127 1.50 13.84 3.51
N ASP A 128 0.98 14.04 4.72
CA ASP A 128 1.36 13.27 5.91
C ASP A 128 0.88 11.81 5.86
N MET A 129 -0.02 11.50 4.92
CA MET A 129 -0.55 10.15 4.69
C MET A 129 0.20 9.33 3.66
N ILE A 130 1.17 9.91 2.97
CA ILE A 130 1.99 9.17 2.01
C ILE A 130 2.72 8.00 2.69
N SER A 131 3.39 8.23 3.82
CA SER A 131 4.11 7.17 4.54
C SER A 131 3.18 6.08 5.09
N PHE A 132 2.00 6.47 5.58
CA PHE A 132 0.99 5.50 6.02
C PHE A 132 0.54 4.60 4.87
N MET A 133 0.20 5.20 3.73
CA MET A 133 -0.26 4.45 2.55
C MET A 133 0.84 3.58 1.94
N ASP A 134 2.09 4.03 1.93
CA ASP A 134 3.23 3.24 1.46
C ASP A 134 3.50 2.02 2.35
N GLU A 135 3.43 2.20 3.67
CA GLU A 135 3.63 1.11 4.63
C GLU A 135 2.49 0.08 4.54
N THR A 136 1.23 0.52 4.49
CA THR A 136 0.08 -0.36 4.38
C THR A 136 0.05 -1.10 3.04
N PHE A 137 0.45 -0.44 1.95
CA PHE A 137 0.65 -1.06 0.64
C PHE A 137 1.70 -2.16 0.70
N THR A 138 2.89 -1.87 1.23
CA THR A 138 3.99 -2.84 1.36
C THR A 138 3.56 -4.07 2.16
N ARG A 139 2.82 -3.86 3.26
CA ARG A 139 2.26 -4.95 4.06
C ARG A 139 1.18 -5.72 3.31
N MET A 140 0.34 -5.06 2.51
CA MET A 140 -0.67 -5.71 1.67
C MET A 140 -0.02 -6.62 0.62
N ILE A 141 1.00 -6.13 -0.09
CA ILE A 141 1.77 -6.92 -1.06
C ILE A 141 2.40 -8.13 -0.37
N THR A 142 2.98 -7.96 0.83
CA THR A 142 3.61 -9.06 1.56
C THR A 142 2.60 -10.11 2.02
N ARG A 143 1.48 -9.67 2.60
CA ARG A 143 0.46 -10.54 3.20
C ARG A 143 -0.59 -11.06 2.21
N LYS A 144 -0.56 -10.57 0.97
CA LYS A 144 -1.56 -10.83 -0.10
C LYS A 144 -2.99 -10.46 0.29
N LYS A 145 -3.14 -9.58 1.27
CA LYS A 145 -4.44 -9.18 1.82
C LYS A 145 -4.34 -7.86 2.57
N LEU A 146 -5.50 -7.24 2.77
CA LEU A 146 -5.66 -6.03 3.54
C LEU A 146 -6.65 -6.31 4.66
N THR A 147 -6.20 -6.19 5.90
CA THR A 147 -7.03 -6.31 7.09
C THR A 147 -7.32 -4.92 7.65
N ILE A 148 -8.59 -4.54 7.72
CA ILE A 148 -9.06 -3.20 8.12
C ILE A 148 -9.86 -3.33 9.41
N SER A 149 -9.60 -2.44 10.36
CA SER A 149 -10.54 -2.13 11.43
C SER A 149 -10.60 -0.63 11.67
N ILE A 150 -11.75 -0.15 12.14
CA ILE A 150 -11.95 1.26 12.47
C ILE A 150 -12.57 1.41 13.86
N SER A 151 -12.40 2.59 14.44
CA SER A 151 -13.07 3.02 15.66
C SER A 151 -13.41 4.50 15.55
N PHE A 152 -14.59 4.90 15.99
CA PHE A 152 -15.06 6.28 15.87
C PHE A 152 -16.32 6.49 16.72
N THR A 153 -16.68 7.75 16.96
CA THR A 153 -17.96 8.15 17.55
C THR A 153 -18.70 9.04 16.56
N PRO A 154 -19.79 8.59 15.93
CA PRO A 154 -20.49 9.40 14.95
C PRO A 154 -21.41 10.42 15.65
N SER A 155 -21.54 11.64 15.12
CA SER A 155 -22.47 12.65 15.66
C SER A 155 -23.93 12.36 15.32
N GLN A 156 -24.17 11.48 14.34
CA GLN A 156 -25.50 11.05 13.91
C GLN A 156 -25.51 9.54 13.70
N THR A 157 -26.70 8.94 13.69
CA THR A 157 -26.84 7.52 13.37
C THR A 157 -26.57 7.29 11.88
N ILE A 158 -25.68 6.34 11.60
CA ILE A 158 -25.29 5.91 10.26
C ILE A 158 -25.73 4.46 10.07
N THR A 159 -26.58 4.24 9.09
CA THR A 159 -27.15 2.94 8.71
C THR A 159 -26.70 2.53 7.31
N ASP A 160 -27.02 1.29 6.93
CA ASP A 160 -26.76 0.75 5.58
C ASP A 160 -27.35 1.62 4.46
N GLN A 161 -28.49 2.25 4.71
CA GLN A 161 -29.18 3.09 3.73
C GLN A 161 -28.44 4.40 3.45
N ASP A 162 -27.60 4.86 4.38
CA ASP A 162 -26.82 6.08 4.22
C ASP A 162 -25.63 5.88 3.27
N ASN A 163 -25.28 4.64 2.93
CA ASN A 163 -24.18 4.29 2.01
C ASN A 163 -22.85 4.97 2.37
N VAL A 164 -22.55 5.08 3.67
CA VAL A 164 -21.29 5.65 4.16
C VAL A 164 -20.20 4.58 4.19
N TYR A 165 -19.05 4.87 3.61
CA TYR A 165 -17.90 3.94 3.60
C TYR A 165 -16.56 4.66 3.60
N LEU A 166 -15.56 4.00 4.18
CA LEU A 166 -14.16 4.32 3.99
C LEU A 166 -13.66 3.64 2.72
N LYS A 167 -13.27 4.42 1.72
CA LYS A 167 -12.59 3.92 0.53
C LYS A 167 -11.08 3.92 0.76
N ILE A 168 -10.46 2.79 0.46
CA ILE A 168 -9.01 2.65 0.42
C ILE A 168 -8.66 2.18 -0.99
N ALA A 169 -7.81 2.94 -1.68
CA ALA A 169 -7.33 2.59 -3.01
C ALA A 169 -5.82 2.76 -3.10
N TYR A 170 -5.14 1.79 -3.70
CA TYR A 170 -3.72 1.84 -4.01
C TYR A 170 -3.57 1.77 -5.51
N ASN A 171 -3.16 2.87 -6.14
CA ASN A 171 -2.70 2.82 -7.52
C ASN A 171 -1.23 2.38 -7.51
N GLY A 172 -0.90 1.36 -8.29
CA GLY A 172 0.46 0.86 -8.30
C GLY A 172 0.78 -0.03 -9.49
N ARG A 173 2.06 -0.35 -9.59
CA ARG A 173 2.56 -1.40 -10.48
C ARG A 173 2.69 -2.69 -9.70
N TYR A 174 2.04 -3.75 -10.19
CA TYR A 174 2.02 -5.08 -9.58
C TYR A 174 2.83 -6.04 -10.45
N THR A 175 3.64 -6.88 -9.81
CA THR A 175 4.48 -7.87 -10.48
C THR A 175 3.97 -9.27 -10.18
N TYR A 176 3.95 -10.16 -11.17
CA TYR A 176 3.60 -11.56 -11.01
C TYR A 176 4.53 -12.46 -11.85
N LEU A 177 4.47 -13.77 -11.59
CA LEU A 177 5.29 -14.77 -12.26
C LEU A 177 4.40 -15.67 -13.13
N LYS A 178 4.78 -15.89 -14.40
CA LYS A 178 4.08 -16.76 -15.35
C LYS A 178 5.08 -17.57 -16.19
#